data_AF-A0A1V5WVM8-F1
#
_entry.id   AF-A0A1V5WVM8-F1
#
_cell.length_a   1.000
_cell.length_b   1.000
_cell.length_c   1.000
_cell.angle_alpha   90.00
_cell.angle_beta   90.00
_cell.angle_gamma   90.00
#
_symmetry.space_group_name_H-M   'P 1'
#
loop_
_entity.id
_entity.type
_entity.pdbx_description
1 polymer ?
#
loop_
_entity_poly.entity_id
_entity_poly.type
_entity_poly.pdbx_seq_one_letter_code
_entity_poly.pdbx_strand_id
1 'polypeptide(L)'
;MVIEAYEWLVELSSDEDVQRCARERDENRKLNEIELWLTREEGREEGREQGKREVIQRILSLRSIELTPSDHDALMACHDITTLDKLLERALLMQPGQALIEGEP
;
A
#
# COMPACT_ATOMS: atom_id res chain seq x y z
N MET A 1 -46.88 -5.45 -28.12
CA MET A 1 -45.54 -4.81 -28.15
C MET A 1 -44.94 -4.58 -26.76
N VAL A 2 -45.41 -3.65 -25.93
CA VAL A 2 -44.76 -3.41 -24.61
C VAL A 2 -44.99 -4.57 -23.63
N ILE A 3 -46.18 -5.18 -23.63
CA ILE A 3 -46.52 -6.31 -22.76
C ILE A 3 -45.72 -7.57 -23.13
N GLU A 4 -45.67 -7.92 -24.42
CA GLU A 4 -44.88 -9.06 -24.93
C GLU A 4 -43.38 -8.89 -24.63
N ALA A 5 -42.84 -7.68 -24.79
CA ALA A 5 -41.45 -7.41 -24.44
C ALA A 5 -41.18 -7.60 -22.94
N TYR A 6 -42.15 -7.30 -22.08
CA TYR A 6 -42.04 -7.49 -20.63
C TYR A 6 -42.10 -8.98 -20.25
N GLU A 7 -43.00 -9.76 -20.87
CA GLU A 7 -43.12 -11.20 -20.65
C GLU A 7 -41.83 -11.94 -21.04
N TRP A 8 -41.25 -11.60 -22.19
CA TRP A 8 -39.94 -12.12 -22.62
C TRP A 8 -38.82 -11.80 -21.64
N LEU A 9 -38.83 -10.60 -21.06
CA LEU A 9 -37.84 -10.17 -20.08
C LEU A 9 -37.97 -10.97 -18.78
N VAL A 10 -39.20 -11.24 -18.33
CA VAL A 10 -39.47 -12.05 -17.14
C VAL A 10 -39.01 -13.49 -17.35
N GLU A 11 -39.35 -14.09 -18.49
CA GLU A 11 -38.94 -15.47 -18.83
C GLU A 11 -37.42 -15.60 -18.88
N LEU A 12 -36.74 -14.68 -19.59
CA LEU A 12 -35.28 -14.66 -19.66
C LEU A 12 -34.62 -14.42 -18.29
N SER A 13 -35.20 -13.56 -17.45
CA SER A 13 -34.67 -13.30 -16.10
C SER A 13 -34.91 -14.46 -15.10
N SER A 14 -35.81 -15.38 -15.46
CA SER A 14 -36.11 -16.57 -14.66
C SER A 14 -35.29 -17.79 -15.09
N ASP A 15 -34.57 -17.69 -16.22
CA ASP A 15 -33.66 -18.72 -16.70
C ASP A 15 -32.49 -18.92 -15.71
N GLU A 16 -32.25 -20.17 -15.31
CA GLU A 16 -31.26 -20.50 -14.27
C GLU A 16 -29.84 -20.13 -14.68
N ASP A 17 -29.49 -20.25 -15.97
CA ASP A 17 -28.17 -19.88 -16.48
C ASP A 17 -28.00 -18.37 -16.52
N VAL A 18 -29.06 -17.63 -16.89
CA VAL A 18 -29.06 -16.15 -16.82
C VAL A 18 -28.90 -15.69 -15.37
N GLN A 19 -29.63 -16.29 -14.43
CA GLN A 19 -29.49 -15.97 -13.00
C GLN A 19 -28.11 -16.36 -12.45
N ARG A 20 -27.54 -17.48 -12.87
CA ARG A 20 -26.18 -17.88 -12.49
C ARG A 20 -25.15 -16.86 -13.00
N CYS A 21 -25.23 -16.49 -14.28
CA CYS A 21 -24.38 -15.46 -14.86
C CYS A 21 -24.51 -14.12 -14.11
N ALA A 22 -25.73 -13.74 -13.71
CA ALA A 22 -25.95 -12.51 -12.94
C ALA A 22 -25.26 -12.57 -11.56
N ARG A 23 -25.41 -13.68 -10.83
CA ARG A 23 -24.74 -13.88 -9.53
C ARG A 23 -23.22 -13.85 -9.65
N GLU A 24 -22.66 -14.57 -10.62
CA GLU A 24 -21.21 -14.59 -10.86
C GLU A 24 -20.67 -13.20 -11.18
N ARG A 25 -21.40 -12.40 -11.97
CA ARG A 25 -21.02 -11.01 -12.27
C ARG A 25 -21.02 -10.14 -11.01
N ASP A 26 -22.02 -10.28 -10.15
CA ASP A 26 -22.10 -9.53 -8.89
C ASP A 26 -20.99 -9.94 -7.91
N GLU A 27 -20.66 -11.23 -7.83
CA GLU A 27 -19.54 -11.74 -7.04
C GLU A 27 -18.20 -11.24 -7.57
N ASN A 28 -17.96 -11.34 -8.88
CA ASN A 28 -16.76 -10.81 -9.52
C ASN A 28 -16.60 -9.31 -9.29
N ARG A 29 -17.71 -8.55 -9.33
CA ARG A 29 -17.69 -7.13 -9.01
C ARG A 29 -17.22 -6.88 -7.57
N LYS A 30 -17.76 -7.63 -6.60
CA LYS A 30 -17.34 -7.52 -5.18
C LYS A 30 -15.86 -7.85 -5.01
N LEU A 31 -15.37 -8.89 -5.69
CA LEU A 31 -13.95 -9.27 -5.65
C LEU A 31 -13.06 -8.15 -6.20
N ASN A 32 -13.41 -7.57 -7.35
CA ASN A 32 -12.68 -6.44 -7.92
C ASN A 32 -12.69 -5.21 -7.00
N GLU A 33 -13.79 -4.96 -6.29
CA GLU A 33 -13.88 -3.86 -5.31
C GLU A 33 -12.92 -4.10 -4.12
N ILE A 34 -12.80 -5.34 -3.65
CA ILE A 34 -11.86 -5.73 -2.58
C ILE A 34 -10.41 -5.60 -3.07
N GLU A 35 -10.09 -6.10 -4.26
CA GLU A 35 -8.76 -6.00 -4.85
C GLU A 35 -8.33 -4.54 -4.98
N LEU A 36 -9.20 -3.69 -5.53
CA LEU A 36 -8.93 -2.25 -5.63
C LEU A 36 -8.71 -1.59 -4.26
N TRP A 37 -9.43 -2.04 -3.23
CA TRP A 37 -9.23 -1.54 -1.88
C TRP A 37 -7.87 -1.96 -1.31
N LEU A 38 -7.48 -3.23 -1.46
CA LEU A 38 -6.17 -3.74 -1.03
C LEU A 38 -5.02 -3.00 -1.71
N THR A 39 -5.05 -2.87 -3.04
CA THR A 39 -4.01 -2.14 -3.79
C THR A 39 -3.90 -0.68 -3.35
N ARG A 40 -5.03 -0.04 -3.00
CA ARG A 40 -5.00 1.33 -2.48
C ARG A 40 -4.40 1.42 -1.09
N GLU A 41 -4.61 0.41 -0.24
CA GLU A 41 -4.03 0.41 1.11
C GLU A 41 -2.54 0.10 1.06
N GLU A 42 -2.10 -0.86 0.24
CA GLU A 42 -0.69 -1.12 -0.04
C GLU A 42 0.01 0.16 -0.53
N GLY A 43 -0.56 0.85 -1.52
CA GLY A 43 0.03 2.10 -2.01
C GLY A 43 0.06 3.23 -0.96
N ARG A 44 -0.85 3.22 0.03
CA ARG A 44 -0.77 4.16 1.17
C ARG A 44 0.35 3.78 2.13
N GLU A 45 0.53 2.49 2.40
CA GLU A 45 1.60 1.99 3.25
C GLU A 45 2.98 2.29 2.64
N GLU A 46 3.19 1.93 1.37
CA GLU A 46 4.40 2.26 0.63
C GLU A 46 4.69 3.78 0.64
N GLY A 47 3.65 4.61 0.46
CA GLY A 47 3.77 6.07 0.53
C GLY A 47 4.18 6.57 1.92
N ARG A 48 3.66 5.95 3.00
CA ARG A 48 4.07 6.27 4.38
C ARG A 48 5.52 5.88 4.63
N GLU A 49 5.94 4.69 4.21
CA GLU A 49 7.32 4.23 4.33
C GLU A 49 8.29 5.17 3.62
N GLN A 50 8.01 5.48 2.35
CA GLN A 50 8.82 6.37 1.54
C GLN A 50 8.92 7.76 2.18
N GLY A 51 7.79 8.31 2.63
CA GLY A 51 7.76 9.59 3.33
C GLY A 51 8.64 9.60 4.58
N LYS A 52 8.69 8.50 5.35
CA LYS A 52 9.58 8.42 6.52
C LYS A 52 11.06 8.37 6.13
N ARG A 53 11.43 7.59 5.11
CA ARG A 53 12.82 7.56 4.60
C ARG A 53 13.29 8.95 4.19
N GLU A 54 12.45 9.68 3.45
CA GLU A 54 12.72 11.05 3.02
C GLU A 54 12.86 12.01 4.21
N VAL A 55 12.01 11.91 5.22
CA VAL A 55 12.09 12.75 6.43
C VAL A 55 13.38 12.45 7.20
N ILE A 56 13.75 11.18 7.37
CA ILE A 56 15.01 10.78 8.02
C ILE A 56 16.21 11.40 7.29
N GLN A 57 16.29 11.21 5.97
CA GLN A 57 17.35 11.79 5.14
C GLN A 57 17.38 13.32 5.25
N ARG A 58 16.21 13.97 5.24
CA ARG A 58 16.10 15.42 5.36
C ARG A 58 16.61 15.93 6.70
N ILE A 59 16.26 15.27 7.80
CA ILE A 59 16.74 15.62 9.14
C ILE A 59 18.26 15.49 9.21
N LEU A 60 18.83 14.38 8.72
CA LEU A 60 20.28 14.16 8.76
C LEU A 60 21.03 15.19 7.92
N SER A 61 20.51 15.52 6.73
CA SER A 61 21.03 16.58 5.88
C SER A 61 21.00 17.95 6.58
N LEU A 62 19.89 18.31 7.23
CA LEU A 62 19.76 19.57 7.99
C LEU A 62 20.70 19.63 9.19
N ARG A 63 21.02 18.48 9.79
CA ARG A 63 21.97 18.35 10.90
C ARG A 63 23.42 18.20 10.44
N SER A 64 23.67 18.19 9.13
CA SER A 64 24.99 17.96 8.53
C SER A 64 25.65 16.66 9.01
N ILE A 65 24.85 15.61 9.17
CA ILE A 65 25.32 14.27 9.50
C ILE A 65 25.34 13.47 8.20
N GLU A 66 26.54 13.06 7.78
CA GLU A 66 26.71 12.17 6.65
C GLU A 66 26.46 10.72 7.09
N LEU A 67 25.59 10.03 6.34
CA LEU A 67 25.40 8.59 6.49
C LEU A 67 26.53 7.85 5.80
N THR A 68 26.91 6.71 6.37
CA THR A 68 27.74 5.75 5.64
C THR A 68 26.94 5.22 4.43
N PRO A 69 27.60 4.82 3.32
CA PRO A 69 26.91 4.21 2.19
C PRO A 69 26.06 2.99 2.61
N SER A 70 26.56 2.20 3.55
CA SER A 70 25.85 1.02 4.07
C SER A 70 24.57 1.41 4.83
N ASP A 71 24.63 2.44 5.69
CA ASP A 71 23.45 2.93 6.41
C ASP A 71 22.41 3.53 5.45
N HIS A 72 22.89 4.24 4.41
CA HIS A 72 22.03 4.79 3.38
C HIS A 72 21.28 3.69 2.63
N ASP A 73 22.00 2.66 2.16
CA ASP A 73 21.41 1.55 1.41
C ASP A 73 20.43 0.75 2.28
N ALA A 74 20.77 0.51 3.55
CA ALA A 74 19.90 -0.19 4.48
C ALA A 74 18.66 0.65 4.87
N LEU A 75 18.76 1.98 4.97
CA LEU A 75 17.59 2.85 5.14
C LEU A 75 16.68 2.79 3.91
N MET A 76 17.25 2.81 2.70
CA MET A 76 16.48 2.73 1.45
C MET A 76 15.79 1.39 1.26
N ALA A 77 16.37 0.30 1.77
CA ALA A 77 15.80 -1.05 1.73
C ALA A 77 14.83 -1.34 2.90
N CYS A 78 14.70 -0.45 3.89
CA CYS A 78 13.88 -0.68 5.07
C CYS A 78 12.40 -0.40 4.78
N HIS A 79 11.56 -1.43 4.77
CA HIS A 79 10.09 -1.35 4.59
C HIS A 79 9.29 -1.46 5.90
N ASP A 80 9.93 -1.79 7.03
CA ASP A 80 9.22 -1.85 8.30
C ASP A 80 8.99 -0.45 8.89
N ILE A 81 7.73 -0.03 8.90
CA ILE A 81 7.31 1.28 9.41
C ILE A 81 7.69 1.52 10.88
N THR A 82 7.74 0.46 11.68
CA THR A 82 8.10 0.54 13.11
C THR A 82 9.60 0.77 13.26
N THR A 83 10.41 0.10 12.45
CA THR A 83 11.84 0.35 12.37
C THR A 83 12.12 1.76 11.86
N LEU A 84 11.41 2.22 10.81
CA LEU A 84 11.52 3.60 10.32
C LEU A 84 11.19 4.64 11.40
N ASP A 85 10.21 4.41 12.27
CA ASP A 85 9.95 5.31 13.42
C ASP A 85 11.12 5.39 14.40
N LYS A 86 11.69 4.24 14.76
CA LYS A 86 12.86 4.19 15.64
C LYS A 86 14.06 4.90 15.00
N LEU A 87 14.27 4.70 13.70
CA LEU A 87 15.33 5.37 12.94
C LEU A 87 15.09 6.88 12.86
N LEU A 88 13.84 7.32 12.76
CA LEU A 88 13.47 8.74 12.81
C LEU A 88 13.80 9.37 14.16
N GLU A 89 13.41 8.73 15.26
CA GLU A 89 13.76 9.19 16.61
C GLU A 89 15.29 9.24 16.79
N ARG A 90 15.99 8.22 16.31
CA ARG A 90 17.45 8.17 16.35
C ARG A 90 18.08 9.27 15.50
N ALA A 91 17.56 9.54 14.31
CA ALA A 91 18.04 10.59 13.42
C ALA A 91 17.91 12.00 14.04
N LEU A 92 17.04 12.19 15.03
CA LEU A 92 16.94 13.44 15.80
C LEU A 92 18.02 13.55 16.88
N LEU A 93 18.39 12.44 17.50
CA LEU A 93 19.23 12.41 18.71
C LEU A 93 20.69 12.04 18.43
N MET A 94 20.98 11.34 17.32
CA MET A 94 22.32 10.82 17.02
C MET A 94 23.35 11.93 16.87
N GLN A 95 24.58 11.68 17.27
CA GLN A 95 25.73 12.57 17.09
C GLN A 95 26.49 12.24 15.79
N PRO A 96 27.27 13.20 15.25
CA PRO A 96 28.14 12.93 14.10
C PRO A 96 29.06 11.73 14.36
N GLY A 97 29.18 10.84 13.38
CA GLY A 97 30.01 9.63 13.46
C GLY A 97 29.35 8.41 14.13
N GLN A 98 28.10 8.52 14.60
CA GLN A 98 27.32 7.36 15.02
C GLN A 98 26.66 6.69 13.82
N ALA A 99 26.59 5.35 13.82
CA ALA A 99 25.83 4.60 12.83
C ALA A 99 24.32 4.84 13.02
N LEU A 100 23.58 4.99 11.91
CA LEU A 100 22.13 5.10 11.97
C LEU A 100 21.49 3.75 12.29
N ILE A 101 22.05 2.66 11.75
CA ILE A 101 21.53 1.31 11.95
C ILE A 101 22.51 0.55 12.84
N GLU A 102 22.01 0.03 13.98
CA GLU A 102 22.80 -0.80 14.90
C GLU A 102 22.55 -2.28 14.62
N GLY A 103 23.48 -2.95 13.93
CA GLY A 103 23.43 -4.39 13.65
C GLY A 103 23.85 -4.71 12.21
N GLU A 104 24.64 -5.79 12.04
CA GLU A 104 25.08 -6.33 10.74
C GLU A 104 23.89 -6.84 9.89
N PRO A 105 24.04 -6.91 8.55
CA PRO A 105 22.96 -7.10 7.58
C PRO A 105 22.20 -8.42 7.70
#